data_AF-A0A1M5YER7-F1
#
_entry.id   AF-A0A1M5YER7-F1
#
_cell.length_a   1.000
_cell.length_b   1.000
_cell.length_c   1.000
_cell.angle_alpha   90.00
_cell.angle_beta   90.00
_cell.angle_gamma   90.00
#
_symmetry.space_group_name_H-M   'P 1'
#
loop_
_entity.id
_entity.type
_entity.pdbx_description
1 polymer ?
#
loop_
_entity_poly.entity_id
_entity_poly.type
_entity_poly.pdbx_seq_one_letter_code
_entity_poly.pdbx_strand_id
1 'polypeptide(L)' 'NAYKSASSRLIKKEFPQIRKSLWKEMFWSQSFCLLTTGGATVDIIKQYIQSQGKKDDKQSH' A
#
# COMPACT_ATOMS: atom_id res chain seq x y z
N ASN A 1 -9.58 -4.80 -3.18
CA ASN A 1 -9.56 -4.73 -1.70
C ASN A 1 -10.55 -3.69 -1.19
N ALA A 2 -11.72 -4.13 -0.70
CA ALA A 2 -12.78 -3.26 -0.16
C ALA A 2 -12.31 -2.45 1.05
N TYR A 3 -11.47 -3.03 1.92
CA TYR A 3 -10.91 -2.33 3.08
C TYR A 3 -10.01 -1.15 2.70
N LYS A 4 -9.18 -1.31 1.67
CA LYS A 4 -8.29 -0.24 1.17
C LYS A 4 -9.10 0.88 0.50
N SER A 5 -10.14 0.55 -0.26
CA SER A 5 -10.98 1.58 -0.90
C SER A 5 -11.83 2.35 0.11
N ALA A 6 -12.45 1.66 1.07
CA ALA A 6 -13.27 2.29 2.12
C ALA A 6 -12.44 3.24 2.99
N SER A 7 -11.29 2.78 3.51
CA SER A 7 -10.39 3.61 4.33
C SER A 7 -9.82 4.79 3.54
N SER A 8 -9.43 4.60 2.28
CA SER A 8 -8.97 5.69 1.40
C SER A 8 -10.03 6.79 1.24
N ARG A 9 -11.31 6.42 1.05
CA ARG A 9 -12.41 7.37 0.94
C ARG A 9 -12.64 8.15 2.24
N LEU A 10 -12.59 7.48 3.39
CA LEU A 10 -12.79 8.12 4.69
C LEU A 10 -11.66 9.10 5.02
N ILE A 11 -10.39 8.68 4.88
CA ILE A 11 -9.23 9.53 5.19
C ILE A 11 -9.20 10.77 4.30
N LYS A 12 -9.51 10.65 3.01
CA LYS A 12 -9.59 11.80 2.09
C LYS A 12 -10.77 12.74 2.38
N LYS A 13 -11.79 12.27 3.09
CA LYS A 13 -12.96 13.07 3.50
C LYS A 13 -12.64 13.83 4.79
N GLU A 14 -12.03 13.18 5.77
CA GLU A 14 -11.68 13.76 7.07
C GLU A 14 -10.44 14.66 6.98
N PHE A 15 -9.48 14.33 6.13
CA PHE A 15 -8.23 15.05 5.96
C PHE A 15 -8.05 15.49 4.50
N PRO A 16 -8.83 16.48 4.02
CA PRO A 16 -8.76 16.93 2.64
C PRO A 16 -7.36 17.44 2.24
N GLN A 17 -6.56 17.93 3.19
CA GLN A 17 -5.18 18.37 2.97
C GLN A 17 -4.27 17.26 2.43
N ILE A 18 -4.55 16.00 2.76
CA ILE A 18 -3.70 14.88 2.35
C ILE A 18 -3.68 14.69 0.84
N ARG A 19 -4.75 15.12 0.14
CA ARG A 19 -4.88 15.03 -1.32
C ARG A 19 -3.71 15.73 -2.04
N LYS A 20 -3.15 16.79 -1.46
CA LYS A 20 -1.99 17.51 -2.00
C LYS A 20 -0.71 16.66 -1.99
N SER A 21 -0.64 15.67 -1.11
CA SER A 21 0.50 14.78 -0.92
C SER A 21 0.31 13.41 -1.56
N LEU A 22 -0.84 13.14 -2.20
CA LEU A 22 -1.11 11.86 -2.85
C LEU A 22 -0.66 11.88 -4.30
N TRP A 23 0.19 10.91 -4.66
CA TRP A 23 0.50 10.67 -6.06
C TRP A 23 -0.68 9.97 -6.76
N LYS A 24 -1.19 10.57 -7.85
CA LYS A 24 -2.34 10.07 -8.63
C LYS A 24 -3.61 9.81 -7.78
N GLU A 25 -3.80 10.62 -6.74
CA GLU A 25 -4.86 10.43 -5.74
C GLU A 25 -4.87 9.06 -5.04
N MET A 26 -3.81 8.25 -5.10
CA MET A 26 -3.79 6.95 -4.43
C MET A 26 -3.26 7.09 -3.00
N PHE A 27 -4.08 6.73 -2.02
CA PHE A 27 -3.69 6.69 -0.61
C PHE A 27 -2.92 5.41 -0.26
N TRP A 28 -3.33 4.27 -0.81
CA TRP A 28 -2.68 2.99 -0.60
C TRP A 28 -1.92 2.56 -1.85
N SER A 29 -0.79 1.87 -1.67
CA SER A 29 -0.16 1.07 -2.73
C SER A 29 -1.18 0.09 -3.33
N GLN A 30 -1.03 -0.32 -4.58
CA GLN A 30 -1.91 -1.34 -5.17
C GLN A 30 -1.66 -2.73 -4.54
N SER A 31 -0.41 -3.00 -4.14
CA SER A 31 0.02 -4.25 -3.52
C SER A 31 -0.64 -4.51 -2.16
N PHE A 32 -0.82 -5.78 -1.82
CA PHE A 32 -1.27 -6.20 -0.49
C PHE A 32 -0.49 -7.44 -0.05
N CYS A 33 -0.27 -7.59 1.25
CA CYS A 33 0.29 -8.80 1.85
C CYS A 33 -0.84 -9.50 2.59
N LEU A 34 -1.03 -10.80 2.31
CA LEU A 34 -1.95 -11.65 3.04
C LEU A 34 -1.12 -12.74 3.71
N LEU A 35 -1.18 -12.81 5.04
CA LEU A 35 -0.46 -13.82 5.82
C LEU A 35 -1.48 -14.66 6.57
N THR A 36 -1.27 -15.98 6.58
CA THR A 36 -2.10 -16.90 7.37
C THR A 36 -1.72 -16.82 8.84
N THR A 37 -2.71 -16.88 9.72
CA THR A 37 -2.51 -16.93 11.17
C THR A 37 -1.84 -18.25 11.53
N GLY A 38 -0.54 -18.20 11.85
CA GLY A 38 0.27 -19.37 12.22
C GLY A 38 1.75 -19.29 11.83
N GLY A 39 2.14 -18.38 10.91
CA GLY A 39 3.54 -18.28 10.45
C GLY A 39 4.05 -16.88 10.12
N ALA A 40 3.27 -15.84 10.44
CA ALA A 40 3.62 -14.45 10.16
C ALA A 40 4.60 -13.89 11.20
N THR A 41 5.91 -14.07 10.97
CA THR A 41 6.93 -13.45 11.82
C THR A 41 7.14 -11.97 11.46
N VAL A 42 7.67 -11.20 12.40
CA VAL A 42 8.02 -9.78 12.19
C VAL A 42 8.97 -9.61 10.99
N ASP A 43 9.84 -10.59 10.74
CA ASP A 43 10.78 -10.58 9.62
C ASP A 43 10.09 -10.64 8.26
N ILE A 44 9.00 -11.41 8.14
CA ILE A 44 8.21 -11.48 6.90
C ILE A 44 7.56 -10.13 6.59
N ILE A 45 7.03 -9.44 7.61
CA ILE A 45 6.46 -8.11 7.45
C ILE A 45 7.54 -7.11 7.04
N LYS A 46 8.72 -7.15 7.67
CA LYS A 46 9.87 -6.30 7.31
C LYS A 46 10.32 -6.54 5.87
N GLN A 47 10.46 -7.79 5.45
CA GLN A 47 10.82 -8.13 4.08
C GLN A 47 9.77 -7.65 3.08
N TYR A 48 8.48 -7.81 3.39
CA TYR A 48 7.42 -7.28 2.55
C TYR A 48 7.55 -5.77 2.38
N ILE A 49 7.70 -5.00 3.48
CA ILE A 49 7.87 -3.54 3.43
C ILE A 49 9.12 -3.15 2.63
N GLN A 50 10.25 -3.83 2.84
CA GLN A 50 11.50 -3.55 2.12
C GLN A 50 11.42 -3.89 0.62
N SER A 51 10.60 -4.88 0.25
CA SER A 51 10.33 -5.21 -1.15
C SER A 51 9.39 -4.21 -1.83
N GLN A 52 8.55 -3.48 -1.07
CA GLN A 52 7.71 -2.41 -1.60
C GLN A 52 8.58 -1.23 -2.02
N GLY A 53 8.67 -0.95 -3.33
CA GLY A 53 9.41 0.19 -3.88
C GLY A 53 10.62 -0.17 -4.73
N LYS A 54 11.04 -1.45 -4.76
CA LYS A 54 11.92 -1.96 -5.82
C LYS A 54 11.08 -2.12 -7.09
N LYS A 55 10.87 -1.02 -7.82
CA LYS A 55 10.46 -1.12 -9.22
C LYS A 55 11.63 -1.75 -9.95
N ASP A 56 11.46 -2.97 -10.42
CA ASP A 56 12.23 -3.41 -11.57
C ASP A 56 11.83 -2.49 -12.73
N ASP A 57 12.65 -1.48 -13.00
CA ASP A 57 12.73 -0.83 -14.32
C ASP A 57 13.30 -1.86 -15.32
N LYS A 58 12.58 -2.97 -15.53
CA LYS A 58 12.87 -3.89 -16.62
C LYS A 58 11.72 -3.86 -17.62
N GLN A 59 12.09 -3.27 -18.75
CA GLN A 59 11.51 -3.40 -20.09
C GLN A 59 10.21 -2.64 -20.35
N SER A 60 10.39 -1.34 -20.61
CA SER A 60 9.73 -0.74 -21.78
C SER A 60 10.34 -1.40 -23.03
N HIS A 61 9.51 -2.08 -23.80
CA HIS A 61 9.84 -2.54 -25.15
C HIS A 61 9.64 -1.42 -26.16
#